data_AF-A0A094G1G5-F1
#
_entry.id   AF-A0A094G1G5-F1
#
_cell.length_a   1.000
_cell.length_b   1.000
_cell.length_c   1.000
_cell.angle_alpha   90.00
_cell.angle_beta   90.00
_cell.angle_gamma   90.00
#
_symmetry.space_group_name_H-M   'P 1'
#
loop_
_entity.id
_entity.type
_entity.pdbx_description
1 polymer ?
#
loop_
_entity_poly.entity_id
_entity_poly.type
_entity_poly.pdbx_seq_one_letter_code
_entity_poly.pdbx_strand_id
1 'polypeptide(L)'
;MEDKIPLDANHSMIVKFNSKNNRGCTSARDKLRQFEQDAPSCSAGAKQTKAFLDGPVDSAFVGREDILLEIDKKLEQAASQEHSRVALVGQGGIGKSQIAIEYAYRLRESAPQT
;
A
#
# COMPACT_ATOMS: atom_id res chain seq x y z
N MET A 1 6.67 -20.83 -8.20
CA MET A 1 8.09 -21.14 -8.49
C MET A 1 8.79 -19.81 -8.71
N GLU A 2 10.01 -19.63 -8.21
CA GLU A 2 10.77 -18.39 -8.43
C GLU A 2 11.40 -18.40 -9.83
N ASP A 3 11.17 -17.32 -10.59
CA ASP A 3 11.84 -17.08 -11.86
C ASP A 3 13.28 -16.61 -11.60
N LYS A 4 14.26 -17.47 -11.87
CA LYS A 4 15.67 -17.16 -11.68
C LYS A 4 16.28 -16.55 -12.94
N ILE A 5 17.10 -15.51 -12.77
CA ILE A 5 17.90 -14.94 -13.85
C ILE A 5 19.30 -15.58 -13.77
N PRO A 6 19.67 -16.47 -14.71
CA PRO A 6 20.96 -17.10 -14.68
C PRO A 6 22.05 -16.07 -14.97
N LEU A 7 23.07 -16.03 -14.12
CA LEU A 7 24.22 -15.16 -14.29
C LEU A 7 25.48 -16.02 -14.33
N ASP A 8 26.28 -15.83 -15.38
CA ASP A 8 27.59 -16.46 -15.53
C ASP A 8 28.64 -15.62 -14.79
N ALA A 9 28.50 -15.60 -13.46
CA ALA A 9 29.35 -14.83 -12.55
C ALA A 9 29.47 -15.57 -11.22
N ASN A 10 30.63 -15.45 -10.57
CA ASN A 10 30.82 -15.96 -9.22
C ASN A 10 30.03 -15.13 -8.19
N HIS A 11 29.86 -15.67 -6.98
CA HIS A 11 29.06 -15.06 -5.92
C HIS A 11 29.50 -13.64 -5.52
N SER A 12 30.75 -13.24 -5.80
CA SER A 12 31.26 -11.90 -5.51
C SER A 12 31.04 -10.88 -6.64
N MET A 13 30.83 -11.34 -7.87
CA MET A 13 30.64 -10.50 -9.06
C MET A 13 29.18 -10.41 -9.52
N ILE A 14 28.30 -11.28 -9.01
CA ILE A 14 26.87 -11.30 -9.37
C ILE A 14 26.15 -9.98 -9.05
N VAL A 15 26.65 -9.21 -8.08
CA VAL A 15 26.12 -7.90 -7.66
C VAL A 15 26.82 -6.71 -8.33
N LYS A 16 27.80 -6.97 -9.21
CA LYS A 16 28.65 -5.94 -9.84
C LYS A 16 28.67 -6.13 -11.35
N PHE A 17 27.84 -5.36 -12.06
CA PHE A 17 27.89 -5.33 -13.52
C PHE A 17 29.03 -4.43 -13.98
N ASN A 18 30.04 -5.01 -14.63
CA ASN A 18 31.24 -4.29 -15.10
C ASN A 18 30.97 -3.30 -16.26
N SER A 19 29.79 -3.37 -16.88
CA SER A 19 29.37 -2.47 -17.97
C SER A 19 27.86 -2.56 -18.18
N LYS A 20 27.25 -1.48 -18.70
CA LYS A 20 25.83 -1.46 -19.10
C LYS A 20 25.48 -2.45 -20.21
N ASN A 21 26.48 -2.86 -21.00
CA ASN A 21 26.31 -3.83 -22.10
C ASN A 21 26.62 -5.27 -21.66
N ASN A 22 26.87 -5.52 -20.37
CA ASN A 22 27.08 -6.87 -19.89
C ASN A 22 25.77 -7.69 -20.01
N ARG A 23 25.88 -8.92 -20.52
CA ARG A 23 24.73 -9.82 -20.75
C ARG A 23 23.85 -10.02 -19.51
N GLY A 24 24.45 -10.12 -18.32
CA GLY A 24 23.73 -10.25 -17.06
C GLY A 24 22.96 -8.98 -16.68
N CYS A 25 23.58 -7.81 -16.90
CA CYS A 25 22.94 -6.51 -16.67
C CYS A 25 21.74 -6.32 -17.60
N THR A 26 21.89 -6.66 -18.88
CA THR A 26 20.82 -6.57 -19.87
C THR A 26 19.69 -7.53 -19.53
N SER A 27 20.00 -8.78 -19.19
CA SER A 27 18.99 -9.79 -18.82
C SER A 27 18.18 -9.38 -17.58
N ALA A 28 18.86 -8.85 -16.55
CA ALA A 28 18.19 -8.31 -15.36
C ALA A 28 17.30 -7.11 -15.71
N ARG A 29 17.81 -6.18 -16.53
CA ARG A 29 17.06 -5.00 -16.97
C ARG A 29 15.83 -5.36 -17.79
N ASP A 30 15.94 -6.33 -18.69
CA ASP A 30 14.83 -6.76 -19.54
C ASP A 30 13.74 -7.44 -18.73
N LYS A 31 14.11 -8.27 -17.73
CA LYS A 31 13.15 -8.83 -16.78
C LYS A 31 12.46 -7.76 -15.94
N LEU A 32 13.17 -6.72 -15.50
CA LEU A 32 12.56 -5.59 -14.80
C LEU A 32 11.58 -4.81 -15.69
N ARG A 33 11.92 -4.59 -16.95
CA ARG A 33 11.00 -3.98 -17.94
C ARG A 33 9.78 -4.86 -18.20
N GLN A 34 9.98 -6.18 -18.28
CA GLN A 34 8.86 -7.11 -18.42
C GLN A 34 7.96 -7.06 -17.19
N PHE A 35 8.52 -7.01 -15.98
CA PHE A 35 7.72 -6.82 -14.76
C PHE A 35 6.96 -5.49 -14.74
N GLU A 36 7.56 -4.42 -15.26
CA GLU A 36 6.89 -3.13 -15.41
C GLU A 36 5.73 -3.19 -16.42
N GLN A 37 5.88 -3.93 -17.52
CA GLN A 37 4.85 -4.12 -18.54
C GLN A 37 3.74 -5.08 -18.11
N ASP A 38 4.11 -6.16 -17.42
CA ASP A 38 3.21 -7.18 -16.89
C ASP A 38 2.54 -6.71 -15.59
N ALA A 39 3.09 -5.69 -14.94
CA ALA A 39 2.39 -5.02 -13.87
C ALA A 39 1.07 -4.53 -14.47
N PRO A 40 -0.08 -4.95 -13.92
CA PRO A 40 -1.32 -4.29 -14.28
C PRO A 40 -1.12 -2.79 -14.08
N SER A 41 -1.78 -1.96 -14.89
CA SER A 41 -1.81 -0.50 -14.80
C SER A 41 -2.42 -0.01 -13.46
N CYS A 42 -1.94 -0.52 -12.35
CA CYS A 42 -2.29 -0.20 -10.99
C CYS A 42 -1.44 0.99 -10.54
N SER A 43 -1.42 2.05 -11.33
CA SER A 43 -1.16 3.40 -10.85
C SER A 43 -2.43 4.27 -10.87
N ALA A 44 -3.59 3.71 -11.24
CA ALA A 44 -4.87 4.45 -11.24
C ALA A 44 -6.05 3.71 -10.57
N GLY A 45 -5.84 2.51 -10.04
CA GLY A 45 -6.84 1.80 -9.27
C GLY A 45 -6.13 1.08 -8.16
N ALA A 46 -6.34 1.51 -6.92
CA ALA A 46 -5.98 0.72 -5.75
C ALA A 46 -6.49 -0.70 -6.03
N LYS A 47 -5.59 -1.68 -6.15
CA LYS A 47 -6.01 -3.08 -6.06
C LYS A 47 -6.79 -3.13 -4.77
N GLN A 48 -8.08 -3.45 -4.86
CA GLN A 48 -9.01 -3.50 -3.74
C GLN A 48 -8.38 -4.36 -2.65
N THR A 49 -7.60 -3.71 -1.78
CA THR A 49 -7.00 -4.34 -0.63
C THR A 49 -8.21 -4.60 0.22
N LYS A 50 -8.67 -5.84 0.24
CA LYS A 50 -9.65 -6.28 1.22
C LYS A 50 -9.07 -5.92 2.58
N ALA A 51 -9.52 -4.80 3.13
CA ALA A 51 -9.23 -4.46 4.51
C ALA A 51 -9.70 -5.68 5.31
N PHE A 52 -8.83 -6.24 6.14
CA PHE A 52 -9.13 -7.41 6.95
C PHE A 52 -10.08 -6.97 8.08
N LEU A 53 -11.34 -6.68 7.71
CA LEU A 53 -12.43 -6.18 8.54
C LEU A 53 -13.50 -7.27 8.67
N ASP A 54 -13.08 -8.49 9.00
CA ASP A 54 -13.97 -9.63 9.26
C ASP A 54 -14.40 -9.70 10.74
N GLY A 55 -14.15 -8.64 11.52
CA GLY A 55 -14.59 -8.51 12.90
C GLY A 55 -16.03 -7.99 13.03
N PRO A 56 -16.63 -8.08 14.24
CA PRO A 56 -17.91 -7.44 14.52
C PRO A 56 -17.74 -5.91 14.60
N VAL A 57 -18.67 -5.17 13.98
CA VAL A 57 -18.82 -3.72 14.21
C VAL A 57 -19.14 -3.51 15.68
N ASP A 58 -18.49 -2.53 16.29
CA ASP A 58 -18.72 -2.20 17.69
C ASP A 58 -19.98 -1.33 17.82
N SER A 59 -21.12 -1.96 18.08
CA SER A 59 -22.40 -1.27 18.30
C SER A 59 -22.41 -0.31 19.51
N ALA A 60 -21.41 -0.40 20.41
CA ALA A 60 -21.27 0.48 21.56
C ALA A 60 -20.31 1.66 21.30
N PHE A 61 -19.74 1.77 20.10
CA PHE A 61 -18.93 2.93 19.73
C PHE A 61 -19.78 4.20 19.74
N VAL A 62 -19.37 5.20 20.52
CA VAL A 62 -20.09 6.46 20.67
C VAL A 62 -19.14 7.65 20.73
N GLY A 63 -19.57 8.78 20.17
CA GLY A 63 -18.79 10.00 20.11
C GLY A 63 -17.59 9.90 19.15
N ARG A 64 -16.77 10.96 19.12
CA ARG A 64 -15.62 11.12 18.22
C ARG A 64 -15.98 11.43 16.75
N GLU A 65 -17.22 11.79 16.46
CA GLU A 65 -17.66 12.27 15.14
C GLU A 65 -16.80 13.42 14.63
N ASP A 66 -16.39 14.33 15.49
CA ASP A 66 -15.46 15.42 15.18
C ASP A 66 -14.12 14.89 14.64
N ILE A 67 -13.57 13.86 15.27
CA ILE A 67 -12.32 13.21 14.85
C ILE A 67 -12.51 12.47 13.53
N LEU A 68 -13.61 11.73 13.36
CA LEU A 68 -13.91 11.00 12.12
C LEU A 68 -14.03 11.97 10.93
N LEU A 69 -14.73 13.10 11.10
CA LEU A 69 -14.82 14.15 10.10
C LEU A 69 -13.45 14.80 9.80
N GLU A 70 -12.59 14.95 10.80
CA GLU A 70 -11.24 15.47 10.60
C GLU A 70 -10.37 14.50 9.77
N ILE A 71 -10.54 13.19 9.96
CA ILE A 71 -9.85 12.17 9.14
C ILE A 71 -10.28 12.31 7.67
N ASP A 72 -11.58 12.37 7.39
CA ASP A 72 -12.11 12.55 6.02
C ASP A 72 -11.51 13.80 5.37
N LYS A 73 -11.62 14.94 6.06
CA LYS A 73 -11.10 16.21 5.55
C LYS A 73 -9.60 16.14 5.23
N LYS A 74 -8.80 15.49 6.08
CA LYS A 74 -7.35 15.35 5.85
C LYS A 74 -7.04 14.42 4.68
N LEU A 75 -7.79 13.33 4.54
CA LEU A 75 -7.62 12.39 3.44
C LEU A 75 -8.03 13.02 2.10
N GLU A 76 -9.14 13.77 2.06
CA GLU A 76 -9.60 14.54 0.89
C GLU A 76 -8.58 15.61 0.48
N GLN A 77 -8.08 16.39 1.44
CA GLN A 77 -7.06 17.41 1.17
C GLN A 77 -5.76 16.82 0.61
N ALA A 78 -5.40 15.62 1.04
CA ALA A 78 -4.22 14.92 0.56
C ALA A 78 -4.49 14.05 -0.69
N ALA A 79 -5.72 13.98 -1.19
CA ALA A 79 -6.09 13.17 -2.37
C ALA A 79 -5.44 13.67 -3.67
N SER A 80 -4.93 14.91 -3.71
CA SER A 80 -4.11 15.40 -4.83
C SER A 80 -2.70 14.79 -4.85
N GLN A 81 -2.28 14.07 -3.80
CA GLN A 81 -1.04 13.33 -3.74
C GLN A 81 -1.29 11.86 -4.07
N GLU A 82 -0.37 11.22 -4.81
CA GLU A 82 -0.46 9.82 -5.24
C GLU A 82 -0.63 8.84 -4.04
N HIS A 83 -0.21 9.25 -2.84
CA HIS A 83 -0.37 8.50 -1.59
C HIS A 83 -0.76 9.41 -0.41
N SER A 84 -2.05 9.41 -0.04
CA SER A 84 -2.56 10.09 1.15
C SER A 84 -2.38 9.24 2.41
N ARG A 85 -1.90 9.84 3.52
CA ARG A 85 -1.68 9.17 4.81
C ARG A 85 -2.09 10.08 5.96
N VAL A 86 -2.86 9.55 6.90
CA VAL A 86 -3.26 10.24 8.13
C VAL A 86 -2.85 9.38 9.34
N ALA A 87 -2.38 10.03 10.40
CA ALA A 87 -1.97 9.38 11.63
C ALA A 87 -2.84 9.85 12.81
N LEU A 88 -3.32 8.89 13.61
CA LEU A 88 -3.96 9.15 14.90
C LEU A 88 -2.92 9.13 16.01
N VAL A 89 -2.79 10.24 16.74
CA VAL A 89 -1.81 10.42 17.83
C VAL A 89 -2.51 10.70 19.16
N GLY A 90 -1.94 10.22 20.27
CA GLY A 90 -2.51 10.41 21.60
C GLY A 90 -2.06 9.37 22.61
N GLN A 91 -2.38 9.61 23.88
CA GLN A 91 -1.99 8.76 25.01
C GLN A 91 -2.52 7.31 24.88
N GLY A 92 -1.87 6.37 25.56
CA GLY A 92 -2.35 4.98 25.65
C GLY A 92 -3.77 4.90 26.23
N GLY A 93 -4.59 3.97 25.73
CA GLY A 93 -5.95 3.75 26.22
C GLY A 93 -7.03 4.70 25.69
N ILE A 94 -6.69 5.79 24.98
CA ILE A 94 -7.69 6.78 24.50
C ILE A 94 -8.61 6.28 23.37
N GLY A 95 -8.40 5.05 22.87
CA GLY A 95 -9.24 4.45 21.83
C GLY A 95 -8.79 4.68 20.38
N LYS A 96 -7.54 5.06 20.11
CA LYS A 96 -7.03 5.30 18.73
C LYS A 96 -7.31 4.14 17.76
N SER A 97 -7.05 2.91 18.21
CA SER A 97 -7.30 1.71 17.41
C SER A 97 -8.79 1.52 17.12
N GLN A 98 -9.65 1.81 18.11
CA GLN A 98 -11.09 1.69 17.97
C GLN A 98 -11.65 2.73 16.98
N ILE A 99 -11.13 3.97 17.02
CA ILE A 99 -11.45 5.02 16.04
C ILE A 99 -11.04 4.58 14.63
N ALA A 100 -9.84 4.01 14.46
CA ALA A 100 -9.38 3.54 13.15
C ALA A 100 -10.24 2.40 12.59
N ILE A 101 -10.65 1.47 13.46
CA ILE A 101 -11.53 0.35 13.09
C ILE A 101 -12.91 0.88 12.68
N GLU A 102 -13.51 1.74 13.50
CA GLU A 102 -14.82 2.34 13.22
C GLU A 102 -14.80 3.13 11.90
N TYR A 103 -13.78 3.96 11.70
CA TYR A 103 -13.61 4.71 10.45
C TYR A 103 -13.57 3.78 9.24
N ALA A 104 -12.81 2.68 9.33
CA ALA A 104 -12.70 1.71 8.25
C ALA A 104 -14.03 1.01 7.93
N TYR A 105 -14.86 0.71 8.94
CA TYR A 105 -16.22 0.19 8.71
C TYR A 105 -17.13 1.22 8.05
N ARG A 106 -17.17 2.46 8.54
CA ARG A 106 -17.99 3.54 7.94
C ARG A 106 -17.58 3.84 6.50
N LEU A 107 -16.27 3.85 6.21
CA LEU A 107 -15.75 4.06 4.86
C LEU A 107 -16.16 2.93 3.89
N ARG A 108 -16.12 1.67 4.37
CA ARG A 108 -16.58 0.52 3.58
C ARG A 108 -18.06 0.59 3.25
N GLU A 109 -18.89 1.06 4.18
CA GLU A 109 -20.34 1.22 3.96
C GLU A 109 -20.66 2.38 3.01
N SER A 110 -19.97 3.51 3.15
CA SER A 110 -20.22 4.71 2.32
C SER A 110 -19.61 4.60 0.92
N ALA A 111 -18.51 3.88 0.76
CA ALA A 111 -17.79 3.72 -0.50
C ALA A 111 -17.36 2.25 -0.73
N PRO A 112 -18.29 1.33 -1.04
CA PRO A 112 -18.00 -0.11 -1.19
C PRO A 112 -17.03 -0.48 -2.34
N GLN A 113 -16.62 0.51 -3.13
CA GLN A 113 -15.77 0.38 -4.31
C GLN A 113 -14.35 0.94 -4.09
N THR A 114 -14.05 1.55 -2.94
CA THR A 114 -12.70 2.04 -2.57
C THR A 114 -11.88 0.93 -1.93
#